data_AF-A0A524FFJ7-F1
#
_entry.id   AF-A0A524FFJ7-F1
#
_cell.length_a   1.000
_cell.length_b   1.000
_cell.length_c   1.000
_cell.angle_alpha   90.00
_cell.angle_beta   90.00
_cell.angle_gamma   90.00
#
_symmetry.space_group_name_H-M   'P 1'
#
loop_
_entity.id
_entity.type
_entity.pdbx_description
1 polymer ?
#
loop_
_entity_poly.entity_id
_entity_poly.type
_entity_poly.pdbx_seq_one_letter_code
_entity_poly.pdbx_strand_id
1 'polypeptide(L)'
;MLILKANKIPNKILYETLNNISEEQILVLNIIQEYLNKNRTFNKIEIVPFINAKIAKKKLNISYIRIIEILKSLVEKNIIVEGSKLIKFDLLANLNRKDIYDYIIKNPGIHFNKLVKVLNISVFSVEWHLNILLKFNLIRKVKIENFDAYFDSKLPSKNDEILHIISREKCNEIIQYIKQNNEGYSKNYLSKELKIHSNTVSKYIEKLEELGLLLKKELSNMTLYFLNEGYFAHLISEIKSIP
;
A
#
# COMPACT_ATOMS: atom_id res chain seq x y z
N MET A 1 11.40 -16.37 23.99
CA MET A 1 10.08 -16.59 23.36
C MET A 1 9.01 -15.71 24.02
N LEU A 2 8.97 -14.39 23.74
CA LEU A 2 8.12 -13.49 24.55
C LEU A 2 7.35 -12.35 23.87
N ILE A 3 7.48 -12.01 22.58
CA ILE A 3 6.66 -10.92 21.95
C ILE A 3 5.99 -11.34 20.63
N LEU A 4 5.59 -12.59 20.57
CA LEU A 4 4.49 -13.01 19.71
C LEU A 4 3.40 -13.59 20.60
N LYS A 5 2.95 -12.83 21.60
CA LYS A 5 1.61 -13.09 22.16
C LYS A 5 0.62 -12.81 21.05
N ALA A 6 0.39 -13.86 20.27
CA ALA A 6 -0.71 -14.15 19.40
C ALA A 6 -1.76 -13.03 19.29
N ASN A 7 -1.61 -12.18 18.29
CA ASN A 7 -2.79 -11.82 17.52
C ASN A 7 -2.93 -12.91 16.45
N LYS A 8 -4.06 -13.62 16.50
CA LYS A 8 -4.47 -14.73 15.62
C LYS A 8 -4.67 -14.29 14.17
N ILE A 9 -3.67 -13.68 13.54
CA ILE A 9 -3.67 -13.33 12.13
C ILE A 9 -2.24 -13.57 11.61
N PRO A 10 -2.02 -14.58 10.76
CA PRO A 10 -0.76 -14.69 10.01
C PRO A 10 -0.65 -13.47 9.11
N ASN A 11 0.14 -12.49 9.54
CA ASN A 11 0.35 -11.27 8.79
C ASN A 11 1.68 -11.38 8.04
N LYS A 12 1.64 -11.35 6.70
CA LYS A 12 2.82 -11.46 5.85
C LYS A 12 3.87 -10.37 6.15
N ILE A 13 3.42 -9.14 6.42
CA ILE A 13 4.30 -8.01 6.79
C ILE A 13 5.03 -8.30 8.11
N LEU A 14 4.33 -8.90 9.08
CA LEU A 14 4.93 -9.32 10.36
C LEU A 14 6.03 -10.35 10.09
N TYR A 15 5.77 -11.38 9.28
CA TYR A 15 6.74 -12.42 8.96
C TYR A 15 7.98 -11.87 8.23
N GLU A 16 7.79 -11.07 7.18
CA GLU A 16 8.88 -10.45 6.42
C GLU A 16 9.71 -9.48 7.28
N THR A 17 9.06 -8.72 8.15
CA THR A 17 9.75 -7.79 9.04
C THR A 17 10.54 -8.54 10.11
N LEU A 18 10.00 -9.65 10.65
CA LEU A 18 10.68 -10.49 11.64
C LEU A 18 11.90 -11.22 11.07
N ASN A 19 11.85 -11.68 9.82
CA ASN A 19 13.00 -12.34 9.18
C ASN A 19 14.20 -11.40 8.96
N ASN A 20 14.00 -10.09 9.08
CA ASN A 20 15.02 -9.07 8.82
C ASN A 20 15.54 -8.39 10.10
N ILE A 21 15.25 -8.92 11.29
CA ILE A 21 15.75 -8.37 12.56
C ILE A 21 16.50 -9.40 13.40
N SER A 22 17.57 -8.96 14.07
CA SER A 22 18.37 -9.83 14.93
C SER A 22 17.70 -10.08 16.28
N GLU A 23 18.18 -11.08 17.02
CA GLU A 23 17.71 -11.37 18.38
C GLU A 23 17.88 -10.18 19.33
N GLU A 24 19.00 -9.45 19.23
CA GLU A 24 19.23 -8.22 19.99
C GLU A 24 18.20 -7.15 19.67
N GLN A 25 17.87 -6.98 18.38
CA GLN A 25 16.84 -6.03 17.93
C GLN A 25 15.47 -6.42 18.50
N ILE A 26 15.13 -7.72 18.51
CA ILE A 26 13.89 -8.22 19.13
C ILE A 26 13.88 -7.91 20.62
N LEU A 27 14.97 -8.16 21.34
CA LEU A 27 15.06 -7.88 22.78
C LEU A 27 14.86 -6.38 23.08
N VAL A 28 15.50 -5.51 22.30
CA VAL A 28 15.34 -4.05 22.46
C VAL A 28 13.93 -3.61 22.09
N LEU A 29 13.36 -4.10 20.98
CA LEU A 29 11.97 -3.84 20.59
C LEU A 29 10.99 -4.20 21.70
N ASN A 30 11.25 -5.28 22.43
CA ASN A 30 10.40 -5.69 23.54
C ASN A 30 10.41 -4.68 24.68
N ILE A 31 11.59 -4.12 24.97
CA ILE A 31 11.73 -3.06 25.95
C ILE A 31 11.07 -1.77 25.46
N ILE A 32 11.15 -1.46 24.17
CA ILE A 32 10.45 -0.32 23.56
C ILE A 32 8.93 -0.46 23.72
N GLN A 33 8.37 -1.64 23.51
CA GLN A 33 6.94 -1.87 23.76
C GLN A 33 6.57 -1.67 25.24
N GLU A 34 7.39 -2.17 26.17
CA GLU A 34 7.20 -1.90 27.60
C GLU A 34 7.18 -0.38 27.90
N TYR A 35 8.04 0.39 27.22
CA TYR A 35 8.08 1.85 27.32
C TYR A 35 6.81 2.50 26.76
N LEU A 36 6.38 2.11 25.56
CA LEU A 36 5.22 2.69 24.87
C LEU A 36 3.89 2.37 25.55
N ASN A 37 3.81 1.29 26.33
CA ASN A 37 2.65 1.02 27.17
C ASN A 37 2.46 2.08 28.28
N LYS A 38 3.53 2.75 28.70
CA LYS A 38 3.51 3.76 29.78
C LYS A 38 3.59 5.20 29.28
N ASN A 39 4.00 5.39 28.02
CA ASN A 39 4.26 6.70 27.44
C ASN A 39 3.33 6.98 26.25
N ARG A 40 3.11 8.27 25.97
CA ARG A 40 2.22 8.66 24.86
C ARG A 40 2.83 8.37 23.50
N THR A 41 4.14 8.55 23.33
CA THR A 41 4.85 8.43 22.05
C THR A 41 6.28 7.96 22.24
N PHE A 42 6.86 7.37 21.19
CA PHE A 42 8.28 7.08 21.08
C PHE A 42 9.09 8.38 20.91
N ASN A 43 10.10 8.56 21.77
CA ASN A 43 11.10 9.62 21.65
C ASN A 43 12.51 8.99 21.67
N LYS A 44 13.28 9.18 20.60
CA LYS A 44 14.58 8.52 20.41
C LYS A 44 15.63 8.86 21.46
N ILE A 45 15.56 10.04 22.09
CA ILE A 45 16.55 10.49 23.08
C ILE A 45 16.15 9.99 24.47
N GLU A 46 14.90 10.21 24.84
CA GLU A 46 14.38 9.90 26.18
C GLU A 46 14.31 8.40 26.46
N ILE A 47 14.21 7.57 25.41
CA ILE A 47 14.09 6.12 25.57
C ILE A 47 15.43 5.43 25.89
N VAL A 48 16.57 6.02 25.53
CA VAL A 48 17.88 5.36 25.68
C VAL A 48 18.20 5.05 27.15
N PRO A 49 18.06 5.99 28.11
CA PRO A 49 18.27 5.70 29.52
C PRO A 49 17.36 4.59 30.04
N PHE A 50 16.10 4.55 29.57
CA PHE A 50 15.14 3.51 29.95
C PHE A 50 15.58 2.13 29.44
N ILE A 51 16.01 2.04 28.19
CA ILE A 51 16.50 0.77 27.60
C ILE A 51 17.75 0.29 28.34
N ASN A 52 18.71 1.19 28.59
CA ASN A 52 19.94 0.86 29.30
C ASN A 52 19.67 0.33 30.72
N ALA A 53 18.77 0.98 31.47
CA ALA A 53 18.37 0.53 32.81
C ALA A 53 17.71 -0.87 32.79
N LYS A 54 16.90 -1.14 31.76
CA LYS A 54 16.22 -2.45 31.58
C LYS A 54 17.19 -3.56 31.20
N ILE A 55 18.17 -3.27 30.34
CA ILE A 55 19.23 -4.20 29.93
C ILE A 55 20.09 -4.57 31.15
N ALA A 56 20.52 -3.58 31.94
CA ALA A 56 21.27 -3.81 33.16
C ALA A 56 20.49 -4.69 34.15
N LYS A 57 19.20 -4.40 34.38
CA LYS A 57 18.33 -5.20 35.25
C LYS A 57 18.16 -6.65 34.76
N LYS A 58 18.06 -6.86 33.44
CA LYS A 58 17.93 -8.19 32.82
C LYS A 58 19.28 -8.91 32.66
N LYS A 59 20.41 -8.31 33.10
CA LYS A 59 21.78 -8.84 32.96
C LYS A 59 22.14 -9.20 31.50
N LEU A 60 21.65 -8.41 30.55
CA LEU A 60 21.93 -8.59 29.13
C LEU A 60 23.25 -7.89 28.75
N ASN A 61 24.09 -8.53 27.94
CA ASN A 61 25.39 -7.99 27.53
C ASN A 61 25.26 -7.12 26.26
N ILE A 62 24.58 -5.97 26.38
CA ILE A 62 24.41 -5.02 25.28
C ILE A 62 24.96 -3.66 25.74
N SER A 63 25.95 -3.14 25.00
CA SER A 63 26.58 -1.86 25.35
C SER A 63 25.69 -0.65 25.00
N TYR A 64 25.97 0.50 25.62
CA TYR A 64 25.25 1.74 25.33
C TYR A 64 25.32 2.16 23.86
N ILE A 65 26.51 2.06 23.25
CA ILE A 65 26.73 2.34 21.82
C ILE A 65 25.88 1.40 20.97
N ARG A 66 25.85 0.11 21.32
CA ARG A 66 25.08 -0.90 20.61
C ARG A 66 23.57 -0.63 20.66
N ILE A 67 23.04 -0.14 21.78
CA ILE A 67 21.64 0.28 21.89
C ILE A 67 21.31 1.38 20.87
N ILE A 68 22.19 2.37 20.73
CA ILE A 68 22.00 3.48 19.78
C ILE A 68 22.01 2.97 18.35
N GLU A 69 22.95 2.08 17.99
CA GLU A 69 22.99 1.44 16.67
C GLU A 69 21.72 0.65 16.37
N ILE A 70 21.23 -0.12 17.35
CA ILE A 70 19.99 -0.88 17.22
C ILE A 70 18.81 0.07 16.97
N LEU A 71 18.67 1.13 17.77
CA LEU A 71 17.59 2.12 17.60
C LEU A 71 17.66 2.77 16.21
N LYS A 72 18.84 3.17 15.77
CA LYS A 72 19.05 3.73 14.42
C LYS A 72 18.59 2.74 13.34
N SER A 73 19.02 1.49 13.42
CA SER A 73 18.62 0.44 12.47
C SER A 73 17.10 0.18 12.47
N LEU A 74 16.45 0.20 13.64
CA LEU A 74 15.00 0.03 13.73
C LEU A 74 14.23 1.21 13.12
N VAL A 75 14.73 2.44 13.25
CA VAL A 75 14.17 3.63 12.61
C VAL A 75 14.35 3.57 11.09
N GLU A 76 15.54 3.21 10.61
CA GLU A 76 15.84 3.07 9.17
C GLU A 76 14.94 2.01 8.51
N LYS A 77 14.64 0.92 9.22
CA LYS A 77 13.71 -0.13 8.77
C LYS A 77 12.23 0.26 8.90
N ASN A 78 11.93 1.47 9.38
CA ASN A 78 10.58 1.95 9.71
C ASN A 78 9.83 1.03 10.68
N ILE A 79 10.53 0.34 11.58
CA ILE A 79 9.91 -0.54 12.60
C ILE A 79 9.37 0.31 13.74
N ILE A 80 10.08 1.37 14.09
CA ILE A 80 9.69 2.38 15.07
C ILE A 80 9.80 3.76 14.42
N VAL A 81 8.96 4.71 14.84
CA VAL A 81 8.97 6.07 14.27
C VAL A 81 8.74 7.09 15.39
N GLU A 82 9.52 8.17 15.38
CA GLU A 82 9.42 9.30 16.30
C GLU A 82 7.99 9.83 16.39
N GLY A 83 7.51 10.12 17.61
CA GLY A 83 6.17 10.63 17.84
C GLY A 83 5.05 9.62 17.57
N SER A 84 5.36 8.35 17.31
CA SER A 84 4.35 7.27 17.22
C SER A 84 4.29 6.48 18.52
N LYS A 85 3.07 6.10 18.93
CA LYS A 85 2.88 5.09 19.98
C LYS A 85 2.96 3.65 19.45
N LEU A 86 2.70 3.47 18.16
CA LEU A 86 2.69 2.17 17.51
C LEU A 86 4.09 1.80 17.03
N ILE A 87 4.33 0.51 16.89
CA ILE A 87 5.43 -0.05 16.09
C ILE A 87 4.85 -0.75 14.86
N LYS A 88 5.69 -1.07 13.88
CA LYS A 88 5.28 -1.67 12.60
C LYS A 88 4.44 -2.95 12.76
N PHE A 89 4.75 -3.75 13.77
CA PHE A 89 4.07 -5.01 14.06
C PHE A 89 2.62 -4.84 14.55
N ASP A 90 2.29 -3.70 15.17
CA ASP A 90 0.97 -3.43 15.74
C ASP A 90 0.04 -2.72 14.75
N LEU A 91 0.56 -2.30 13.59
CA LEU A 91 -0.20 -1.51 12.64
C LEU A 91 -1.42 -2.29 12.15
N LEU A 92 -1.27 -3.49 11.64
CA LEU A 92 -2.41 -4.21 11.06
C LEU A 92 -3.26 -4.97 12.08
N ALA A 93 -3.06 -4.73 13.39
CA ALA A 93 -3.94 -5.25 14.44
C ALA A 93 -5.28 -4.48 14.52
N ASN A 94 -5.35 -3.26 13.99
CA ASN A 94 -6.60 -2.50 13.89
C ASN A 94 -7.33 -2.89 12.58
N LEU A 95 -8.59 -3.33 12.69
CA LEU A 95 -9.37 -3.83 11.55
C LEU A 95 -9.52 -2.79 10.44
N ASN A 96 -9.97 -1.57 10.75
CA ASN A 96 -10.11 -0.50 9.75
C ASN A 96 -8.79 -0.22 9.01
N ARG A 97 -7.67 -0.14 9.74
CA ARG A 97 -6.35 0.10 9.14
C ARG A 97 -5.92 -1.07 8.25
N LYS A 98 -6.22 -2.30 8.67
CA LYS A 98 -5.97 -3.51 7.89
C LYS A 98 -6.81 -3.52 6.62
N ASP A 99 -8.09 -3.22 6.71
CA ASP A 99 -8.98 -3.19 5.55
C ASP A 99 -8.59 -2.10 4.54
N ILE A 100 -8.20 -0.92 5.03
CA ILE A 100 -7.63 0.15 4.18
C ILE A 100 -6.36 -0.34 3.48
N TYR A 101 -5.41 -0.92 4.22
CA TYR A 101 -4.17 -1.43 3.65
C TYR A 101 -4.44 -2.51 2.60
N ASP A 102 -5.21 -3.55 2.95
CA ASP A 102 -5.54 -4.66 2.05
C ASP A 102 -6.27 -4.18 0.80
N TYR A 103 -7.13 -3.17 0.92
CA TYR A 103 -7.82 -2.59 -0.23
C TYR A 103 -6.86 -1.86 -1.17
N ILE A 104 -5.89 -1.12 -0.64
CA ILE A 104 -4.84 -0.45 -1.43
C ILE A 104 -3.98 -1.48 -2.17
N ILE A 105 -3.57 -2.56 -1.50
CA ILE A 105 -2.76 -3.62 -2.12
C ILE A 105 -3.51 -4.28 -3.28
N LYS A 106 -4.81 -4.54 -3.10
CA LYS A 106 -5.66 -5.13 -4.14
C LYS A 106 -6.01 -4.16 -5.27
N ASN A 107 -5.97 -2.85 -5.00
CA ASN A 107 -6.40 -1.80 -5.93
C ASN A 107 -5.35 -0.66 -5.94
N PRO A 108 -4.15 -0.91 -6.49
CA PRO A 108 -3.10 0.10 -6.53
C PRO A 108 -3.56 1.33 -7.31
N GLY A 109 -3.30 2.52 -6.76
CA GLY A 109 -3.70 3.80 -7.35
C GLY A 109 -5.10 4.28 -6.96
N ILE A 110 -5.75 3.60 -6.01
CA ILE A 110 -7.04 3.99 -5.45
C ILE A 110 -7.00 5.39 -4.82
N HIS A 111 -8.11 6.12 -4.95
CA HIS A 111 -8.23 7.49 -4.43
C HIS A 111 -8.81 7.49 -3.02
N PHE A 112 -8.46 8.54 -2.26
CA PHE A 112 -8.99 8.79 -0.92
C PHE A 112 -10.53 8.65 -0.83
N ASN A 113 -11.27 9.38 -1.67
CA ASN A 113 -12.74 9.38 -1.62
C ASN A 113 -13.35 8.01 -1.94
N LYS A 114 -12.68 7.20 -2.77
CA LYS A 114 -13.16 5.85 -3.09
C LYS A 114 -12.91 4.90 -1.91
N LEU A 115 -11.80 5.05 -1.17
CA LEU A 115 -11.56 4.33 0.08
C LEU A 115 -12.66 4.62 1.11
N VAL A 116 -12.96 5.90 1.35
CA VAL A 116 -14.05 6.34 2.25
C VAL A 116 -15.38 5.69 1.86
N LYS A 117 -15.74 5.75 0.57
CA LYS A 117 -17.01 5.23 0.07
C LYS A 117 -17.11 3.70 0.15
N VAL A 118 -16.07 2.99 -0.30
CA VAL A 118 -16.14 1.52 -0.43
C VAL A 118 -16.00 0.83 0.92
N LEU A 119 -15.16 1.35 1.81
CA LEU A 119 -14.95 0.76 3.13
C LEU A 119 -15.98 1.22 4.16
N ASN A 120 -16.79 2.23 3.83
CA ASN A 120 -17.78 2.83 4.73
C ASN A 120 -17.15 3.28 6.07
N ILE A 121 -15.95 3.88 5.99
CA ILE A 121 -15.20 4.42 7.13
C ILE A 121 -15.27 5.95 7.05
N SER A 122 -15.35 6.63 8.21
CA SER A 122 -15.38 8.10 8.24
C SER A 122 -14.12 8.72 7.62
N VAL A 123 -14.29 9.89 7.00
CA VAL A 123 -13.20 10.66 6.35
C VAL A 123 -11.99 10.81 7.28
N PHE A 124 -12.20 11.29 8.50
CA PHE A 124 -11.14 11.49 9.50
C PHE A 124 -10.45 10.18 9.90
N SER A 125 -11.21 9.08 10.01
CA SER A 125 -10.64 7.78 10.35
C SER A 125 -9.77 7.25 9.19
N VAL A 126 -10.24 7.35 7.94
CA VAL A 126 -9.43 6.97 6.77
C VAL A 126 -8.15 7.81 6.70
N GLU A 127 -8.25 9.12 6.87
CA GLU A 127 -7.09 10.03 6.88
C GLU A 127 -6.08 9.65 7.97
N TRP A 128 -6.55 9.42 9.20
CA TRP A 128 -5.68 9.01 10.31
C TRP A 128 -4.98 7.68 10.02
N HIS A 129 -5.71 6.68 9.54
CA HIS A 129 -5.14 5.37 9.21
C HIS A 129 -4.12 5.47 8.07
N LEU A 130 -4.41 6.24 7.01
CA LEU A 130 -3.49 6.46 5.90
C LEU A 130 -2.22 7.17 6.37
N ASN A 131 -2.33 8.21 7.20
CA ASN A 131 -1.17 8.91 7.75
C ASN A 131 -0.26 7.96 8.55
N ILE A 132 -0.83 7.02 9.30
CA ILE A 132 -0.05 5.99 9.99
C ILE A 132 0.63 5.05 9.00
N LEU A 133 -0.09 4.54 7.99
CA LEU A 133 0.47 3.62 7.01
C LEU A 133 1.61 4.28 6.19
N LEU A 134 1.46 5.56 5.83
CA LEU A 134 2.49 6.37 5.18
C LEU A 134 3.70 6.58 6.10
N LYS A 135 3.46 6.94 7.37
CA LYS A 135 4.50 7.19 8.37
C LYS A 135 5.40 5.97 8.60
N PHE A 136 4.86 4.76 8.48
CA PHE A 136 5.60 3.50 8.61
C PHE A 136 6.06 2.90 7.27
N ASN A 137 5.90 3.63 6.17
CA ASN A 137 6.27 3.22 4.82
C ASN A 137 5.65 1.87 4.40
N LEU A 138 4.39 1.61 4.79
CA LEU A 138 3.60 0.47 4.27
C LEU A 138 2.93 0.81 2.94
N ILE A 139 2.61 2.08 2.74
CA ILE A 139 2.04 2.59 1.50
C ILE A 139 2.79 3.86 1.10
N ARG A 140 2.63 4.28 -0.14
CA ARG A 140 3.07 5.57 -0.66
C ARG A 140 1.90 6.32 -1.28
N LYS A 141 2.02 7.64 -1.34
CA LYS A 141 1.02 8.55 -1.91
C LYS A 141 1.62 9.28 -3.10
N VAL A 142 0.90 9.33 -4.20
CA VAL A 142 1.28 10.07 -5.41
C VAL A 142 0.12 10.96 -5.82
N LYS A 143 0.43 12.20 -6.16
CA LYS A 143 -0.56 13.14 -6.69
C LYS A 143 -0.66 12.94 -8.20
N ILE A 144 -1.82 12.46 -8.66
CA ILE A 144 -2.11 12.20 -10.07
C ILE A 144 -3.32 13.05 -10.44
N GLU A 145 -3.12 13.95 -11.40
CA GLU A 145 -4.07 15.04 -11.70
C GLU A 145 -4.42 15.84 -10.41
N ASN A 146 -5.70 15.80 -10.00
CA ASN A 146 -6.22 16.49 -8.83
C ASN A 146 -6.44 15.55 -7.63
N PHE A 147 -5.92 14.31 -7.68
CA PHE A 147 -6.24 13.28 -6.70
C PHE A 147 -4.99 12.72 -6.03
N ASP A 148 -5.13 12.43 -4.74
CA ASP A 148 -4.18 11.61 -3.99
C ASP A 148 -4.48 10.12 -4.26
N ALA A 149 -3.53 9.45 -4.88
CA ALA A 149 -3.55 8.03 -5.19
C ALA A 149 -2.60 7.26 -4.28
N TYR A 150 -3.05 6.11 -3.78
CA TYR A 150 -2.30 5.31 -2.81
C TYR A 150 -1.87 3.98 -3.41
N PHE A 151 -0.64 3.57 -3.09
CA PHE A 151 0.01 2.37 -3.63
C PHE A 151 0.76 1.64 -2.52
N ASP A 152 1.04 0.36 -2.71
CA ASP A 152 2.06 -0.34 -1.91
C ASP A 152 3.40 0.42 -2.03
N SER A 153 4.11 0.58 -0.90
CA SER A 153 5.44 1.19 -0.92
C SER A 153 6.48 0.37 -1.69
N LYS A 154 6.26 -0.95 -1.84
CA LYS A 154 7.11 -1.87 -2.60
C LYS A 154 6.86 -1.85 -4.12
N LEU A 155 5.69 -1.36 -4.54
CA LEU A 155 5.31 -1.34 -5.95
C LEU A 155 6.14 -0.27 -6.70
N PRO A 156 6.83 -0.61 -7.81
CA PRO A 156 7.57 0.37 -8.60
C PRO A 156 6.68 1.53 -9.08
N SER A 157 7.19 2.75 -9.00
CA SER A 157 6.44 3.96 -9.38
C SER A 157 6.25 4.15 -10.89
N LYS A 158 6.99 3.40 -11.71
CA LYS A 158 6.99 3.52 -13.18
C LYS A 158 5.58 3.41 -13.79
N ASN A 159 4.71 2.60 -13.20
CA ASN A 159 3.37 2.31 -13.72
C ASN A 159 2.25 3.02 -12.94
N ASP A 160 2.56 4.00 -12.09
CA ASP A 160 1.57 4.62 -11.20
C ASP A 160 0.37 5.21 -11.92
N GLU A 161 0.62 5.91 -13.03
CA GLU A 161 -0.44 6.50 -13.85
C GLU A 161 -1.34 5.43 -14.46
N ILE A 162 -0.74 4.34 -14.97
CA ILE A 162 -1.47 3.22 -15.54
C ILE A 162 -2.36 2.57 -14.47
N LEU A 163 -1.77 2.21 -13.32
CA LEU A 163 -2.45 1.57 -12.21
C LEU A 163 -3.59 2.44 -11.67
N HIS A 164 -3.35 3.74 -11.56
CA HIS A 164 -4.36 4.71 -11.17
C HIS A 164 -5.54 4.73 -12.14
N ILE A 165 -5.29 4.81 -13.44
CA ILE A 165 -6.35 4.84 -14.47
C ILE A 165 -7.16 3.55 -14.47
N ILE A 166 -6.50 2.38 -14.45
CA ILE A 166 -7.22 1.10 -14.46
C ILE A 166 -7.97 0.81 -13.15
N SER A 167 -7.57 1.44 -12.03
CA SER A 167 -8.30 1.35 -10.76
C SER A 167 -9.66 2.06 -10.78
N ARG A 168 -9.91 2.93 -11.79
CA ARG A 168 -11.18 3.65 -11.94
C ARG A 168 -12.25 2.67 -12.38
N GLU A 169 -13.34 2.60 -11.62
CA GLU A 169 -14.47 1.67 -11.82
C GLU A 169 -14.92 1.56 -13.30
N LYS A 170 -15.24 2.69 -13.94
CA LYS A 170 -15.66 2.72 -15.35
C LYS A 170 -14.55 2.31 -16.33
N CYS A 171 -13.29 2.60 -16.02
CA CYS A 171 -12.17 2.19 -16.86
C CYS A 171 -11.94 0.67 -16.76
N ASN A 172 -11.98 0.14 -15.53
CA ASN A 172 -11.91 -1.30 -15.29
C ASN A 172 -13.05 -2.03 -16.01
N GLU A 173 -14.29 -1.53 -15.93
CA GLU A 173 -15.44 -2.09 -16.64
C GLU A 173 -15.21 -2.17 -18.16
N ILE A 174 -14.70 -1.09 -18.77
CA ILE A 174 -14.29 -1.08 -20.18
C ILE A 174 -13.23 -2.15 -20.47
N ILE A 175 -12.17 -2.22 -19.65
CA ILE A 175 -11.08 -3.20 -19.83
C ILE A 175 -11.60 -4.63 -19.71
N GLN A 176 -12.43 -4.94 -18.70
CA GLN A 176 -12.99 -6.28 -18.53
C GLN A 176 -13.87 -6.67 -19.71
N TYR A 177 -14.68 -5.75 -20.22
CA TYR A 177 -15.55 -6.01 -21.36
C TYR A 177 -14.75 -6.31 -22.64
N ILE A 178 -13.72 -5.50 -22.93
CA ILE A 178 -12.82 -5.74 -24.06
C ILE A 178 -12.07 -7.07 -23.88
N LYS A 179 -11.62 -7.37 -22.66
CA LYS A 179 -10.85 -8.59 -22.37
C LYS A 179 -11.67 -9.89 -22.56
N GLN A 180 -12.98 -9.84 -22.36
CA GLN A 180 -13.83 -11.03 -22.50
C GLN A 180 -14.03 -11.46 -23.96
N ASN A 181 -13.77 -10.58 -24.92
CA ASN A 181 -14.07 -10.82 -26.33
C ASN A 181 -12.97 -10.27 -27.23
N ASN A 182 -12.32 -11.15 -28.00
CA ASN A 182 -11.14 -10.79 -28.79
C ASN A 182 -11.45 -10.08 -30.13
N GLU A 183 -12.72 -9.71 -30.36
CA GLU A 183 -13.20 -9.16 -31.64
C GLU A 183 -12.95 -7.64 -31.79
N GLY A 184 -12.60 -6.97 -30.69
CA GLY A 184 -12.37 -5.53 -30.63
C GLY A 184 -13.65 -4.70 -30.75
N TYR A 185 -13.68 -3.55 -30.08
CA TYR A 185 -14.91 -2.75 -29.96
C TYR A 185 -14.73 -1.29 -30.31
N SER A 186 -15.76 -0.69 -30.88
CA SER A 186 -15.81 0.76 -31.09
C SER A 186 -16.23 1.49 -29.81
N LYS A 187 -15.81 2.76 -29.67
CA LYS A 187 -16.24 3.65 -28.56
C LYS A 187 -17.76 3.73 -28.44
N ASN A 188 -18.46 3.83 -29.59
CA ASN A 188 -19.92 3.91 -29.64
C ASN A 188 -20.60 2.63 -29.15
N TYR A 189 -20.04 1.47 -29.50
CA TYR A 189 -20.54 0.19 -29.02
C TYR A 189 -20.37 0.07 -27.50
N LEU A 190 -19.16 0.32 -27.00
CA LEU A 190 -18.85 0.28 -25.55
C LEU A 190 -19.72 1.25 -24.74
N SER A 191 -19.97 2.46 -25.25
CA SER A 191 -20.86 3.43 -24.59
C SER A 191 -22.29 2.92 -24.45
N LYS A 192 -22.85 2.30 -25.50
CA LYS A 192 -24.21 1.75 -25.48
C LYS A 192 -24.31 0.54 -24.55
N GLU A 193 -23.38 -0.40 -24.70
CA GLU A 193 -23.41 -1.68 -24.01
C GLU A 193 -23.18 -1.52 -22.49
N LEU A 194 -22.16 -0.75 -22.11
CA LEU A 194 -21.84 -0.50 -20.70
C LEU A 194 -22.71 0.59 -20.07
N LYS A 195 -23.58 1.24 -20.86
CA LYS A 195 -24.38 2.40 -20.43
C LYS A 195 -23.51 3.53 -19.83
N ILE A 196 -22.29 3.68 -20.33
CA ILE A 196 -21.36 4.74 -19.94
C ILE A 196 -21.48 5.88 -20.95
N HIS A 197 -21.57 7.11 -20.45
CA HIS A 197 -21.61 8.31 -21.30
C HIS A 197 -20.43 8.34 -22.29
N SER A 198 -20.71 8.68 -23.56
CA SER A 198 -19.74 8.68 -24.67
C SER A 198 -18.44 9.40 -24.33
N ASN A 199 -18.50 10.63 -23.80
CA ASN A 199 -17.30 11.39 -23.39
C ASN A 199 -16.44 10.65 -22.34
N THR A 200 -17.06 9.88 -21.44
CA THR A 200 -16.32 9.10 -20.45
C THR A 200 -15.64 7.90 -21.09
N VAL A 201 -16.31 7.21 -22.02
CA VAL A 201 -15.69 6.14 -22.81
C VAL A 201 -14.54 6.68 -23.64
N SER A 202 -14.74 7.76 -24.39
CA SER A 202 -13.68 8.40 -25.19
C SER A 202 -12.48 8.77 -24.33
N LYS A 203 -12.69 9.45 -23.19
CA LYS A 203 -11.62 9.81 -22.24
C LYS A 203 -10.80 8.58 -21.84
N TYR A 204 -11.45 7.49 -21.45
CA TYR A 204 -10.72 6.30 -20.98
C TYR A 204 -10.05 5.55 -22.13
N ILE A 205 -10.73 5.37 -23.27
CA ILE A 205 -10.15 4.69 -24.42
C ILE A 205 -8.92 5.43 -24.94
N GLU A 206 -9.00 6.76 -25.08
CA GLU A 206 -7.86 7.58 -25.50
C GLU A 206 -6.71 7.50 -24.51
N LYS A 207 -7.00 7.57 -23.21
CA LYS A 207 -5.95 7.46 -22.18
C LYS A 207 -5.30 6.07 -22.16
N LEU A 208 -6.09 5.01 -22.34
CA LEU A 208 -5.57 3.64 -22.41
C LEU A 208 -4.77 3.38 -23.68
N GLU A 209 -5.15 3.98 -24.81
CA GLU A 209 -4.39 3.98 -26.06
C GLU A 209 -3.05 4.71 -25.88
N GLU A 210 -3.07 5.92 -25.31
CA GLU A 210 -1.86 6.72 -25.00
C GLU A 210 -0.88 5.94 -24.11
N LEU A 211 -1.41 5.22 -23.12
CA LEU A 211 -0.62 4.38 -22.21
C LEU A 211 -0.22 3.03 -22.82
N GLY A 212 -0.59 2.74 -24.07
CA GLY A 212 -0.25 1.51 -24.80
C GLY A 212 -1.00 0.25 -24.35
N LEU A 213 -2.01 0.40 -23.48
CA LEU A 213 -2.86 -0.71 -23.00
C LEU A 213 -3.90 -1.16 -24.03
N LEU A 214 -4.28 -0.27 -24.95
CA LEU A 214 -5.16 -0.60 -26.06
C LEU A 214 -4.44 -0.43 -27.39
N LEU A 215 -4.72 -1.33 -28.32
CA LEU A 215 -4.36 -1.23 -29.73
C LEU A 215 -5.59 -0.80 -30.52
N LYS A 216 -5.40 0.00 -31.57
CA LYS A 216 -6.48 0.40 -32.47
C LYS A 216 -6.33 -0.20 -33.87
N LYS A 217 -7.46 -0.49 -34.50
CA LYS A 217 -7.55 -0.83 -35.93
C LYS A 217 -8.59 0.07 -36.58
N GLU A 218 -8.16 0.81 -37.59
CA GLU A 218 -9.04 1.66 -38.38
C GLU A 218 -9.66 0.85 -39.53
N LEU A 219 -10.98 0.90 -39.62
CA LEU A 219 -11.78 0.37 -40.71
C LEU A 219 -12.42 1.55 -41.47
N SER A 220 -12.99 1.29 -42.65
CA SER A 220 -13.56 2.33 -43.51
C SER A 220 -14.65 3.18 -42.85
N ASN A 221 -15.35 2.66 -41.84
CA ASN A 221 -16.47 3.33 -41.16
C ASN A 221 -16.35 3.39 -39.64
N MET A 222 -15.33 2.78 -39.03
CA MET A 222 -15.18 2.74 -37.58
C MET A 222 -13.75 2.41 -37.14
N THR A 223 -13.43 2.77 -35.90
CA THR A 223 -12.21 2.34 -35.22
C THR A 223 -12.56 1.29 -34.18
N LEU A 224 -11.87 0.16 -34.20
CA LEU A 224 -11.98 -0.90 -33.22
C LEU A 224 -10.79 -0.87 -32.27
N TYR A 225 -11.05 -1.07 -30.98
CA TYR A 225 -10.04 -1.09 -29.92
C TYR A 225 -9.93 -2.49 -29.33
N PHE A 226 -8.69 -2.95 -29.16
CA PHE A 226 -8.32 -4.27 -28.67
C PHE A 226 -7.43 -4.13 -27.46
N LEU A 227 -7.50 -5.08 -26.51
CA LEU A 227 -6.56 -5.10 -25.40
C LEU A 227 -5.17 -5.47 -25.92
N ASN A 228 -4.14 -4.73 -25.50
CA ASN A 228 -2.76 -5.16 -25.66
C ASN A 228 -2.46 -6.26 -24.63
N GLU A 229 -2.88 -7.49 -24.92
CA GLU A 229 -2.83 -8.61 -23.98
C GLU A 229 -1.42 -8.85 -23.42
N GLY A 230 -0.39 -8.76 -24.27
CA GLY A 230 1.00 -8.97 -23.86
C GLY A 230 1.46 -7.94 -22.82
N TYR A 231 1.21 -6.66 -23.08
CA TYR A 231 1.60 -5.62 -22.12
C TYR A 231 0.73 -5.66 -20.85
N PHE A 232 -0.57 -5.89 -20.99
CA PHE A 232 -1.47 -6.01 -19.84
C PHE A 232 -1.09 -7.21 -18.95
N ALA A 233 -0.77 -8.37 -19.53
CA ALA A 233 -0.31 -9.54 -18.79
C ALA A 233 1.00 -9.27 -18.04
N HIS A 234 1.96 -8.60 -18.70
CA HIS A 234 3.21 -8.19 -18.05
C HIS A 234 2.94 -7.27 -16.85
N LEU A 235 2.12 -6.23 -17.02
CA LEU A 235 1.72 -5.31 -15.95
C LEU A 235 1.08 -6.06 -14.76
N ILE A 236 0.13 -6.97 -15.02
CA ILE A 236 -0.52 -7.73 -13.95
C ILE A 236 0.47 -8.68 -13.26
N SER A 237 1.43 -9.24 -13.99
CA SER A 237 2.47 -10.09 -13.40
C SER A 237 3.42 -9.31 -12.49
N GLU A 238 3.77 -8.07 -12.85
CA GLU A 238 4.57 -7.17 -12.00
C GLU A 238 3.83 -6.85 -10.69
N ILE A 239 2.52 -6.60 -10.74
CA ILE A 239 1.73 -6.34 -9.53
C ILE A 239 1.65 -7.60 -8.64
N LYS A 240 1.44 -8.78 -9.24
CA LYS A 240 1.28 -10.04 -8.50
C LYS A 240 2.59 -10.64 -7.99
N SER A 241 3.72 -10.30 -8.60
CA SER A 241 5.06 -10.77 -8.20
C SER A 241 5.61 -10.03 -6.99
N ILE A 242 4.92 -8.99 -6.51
CA ILE A 242 5.28 -8.31 -5.27
C ILE A 242 4.95 -9.25 -4.11
N PRO A 243 5.93 -9.55 -3.24
CA PRO A 243 5.71 -10.32 -2.02
C PRO A 243 4.77 -9.55 -1.08
#